data_AF-L0HF63-F1
#
_entry.id   AF-L0HF63-F1
#
_cell.length_a   1.000
_cell.length_b   1.000
_cell.length_c   1.000
_cell.angle_alpha   90.00
_cell.angle_beta   90.00
_cell.angle_gamma   90.00
#
_symmetry.space_group_name_H-M   'P 1'
#
loop_
_entity.id
_entity.type
_entity.pdbx_description
1 polymer ?
#
loop_
_entity_poly.entity_id
_entity_poly.type
_entity_poly.pdbx_seq_one_letter_code
_entity_poly.pdbx_strand_id
1 'polypeptide(L)'
;MRKRRIPPMLTDIVQAALASYDNVLFDSCDTCPSCGGDLSGYDIKKRQFAVVMDGEQKKVIPVRVKRFRCRSCRQIHPADQPFYPDTRIGSLAVDLCVTLGGSMPFSRVSSCLYEMGVVVDRWSVRNYIRNNRRTVPGVDMFGFTIPLSIVSHSALAMGIPAGGSVSASDLLAACGYPSGKNTGSPPQEAMTGSREG
;
A
#
# COMPACT_ATOMS: atom_id res chain seq x y z
N MET A 1 18.74 19.56 -19.46
CA MET A 1 18.74 18.92 -18.11
C MET A 1 19.23 17.48 -18.25
N ARG A 2 20.32 17.09 -17.55
CA ARG A 2 20.87 15.73 -17.62
C ARG A 2 19.85 14.71 -17.10
N LYS A 3 19.68 13.59 -17.81
CA LYS A 3 18.90 12.44 -17.35
C LYS A 3 19.63 11.87 -16.13
N ARG A 4 19.02 11.98 -14.93
CA ARG A 4 19.57 11.32 -13.73
C ARG A 4 19.50 9.82 -14.01
N ARG A 5 20.65 9.15 -14.08
CA ARG A 5 20.67 7.68 -14.17
C ARG A 5 20.12 7.13 -12.87
N ILE A 6 19.14 6.25 -12.97
CA ILE A 6 18.63 5.49 -11.83
C ILE A 6 19.68 4.45 -11.48
N PRO A 7 20.24 4.45 -10.26
CA PRO A 7 21.19 3.42 -9.87
C PRO A 7 20.50 2.05 -9.79
N PRO A 8 21.18 0.95 -10.19
CA PRO A 8 20.62 -0.40 -10.10
C PRO A 8 20.10 -0.74 -8.70
N MET A 9 20.83 -0.33 -7.66
CA MET A 9 20.44 -0.55 -6.27
C MET A 9 19.05 0.03 -5.92
N LEU A 10 18.68 1.19 -6.50
CA LEU A 10 17.37 1.77 -6.28
C LEU A 10 16.27 0.96 -6.98
N THR A 11 16.56 0.47 -8.18
CA THR A 11 15.67 -0.47 -8.88
C THR A 11 15.46 -1.72 -8.05
N ASP A 12 16.53 -2.32 -7.52
CA ASP A 12 16.45 -3.54 -6.71
C ASP A 12 15.60 -3.35 -5.45
N ILE A 13 15.76 -2.23 -4.75
CA ILE A 13 14.95 -1.86 -3.57
C ILE A 13 13.45 -1.80 -3.93
N VAL A 14 13.12 -1.09 -5.02
CA VAL A 14 11.72 -0.94 -5.47
C VAL A 14 11.13 -2.28 -5.90
N GLN A 15 11.89 -3.06 -6.68
CA GLN A 15 11.46 -4.38 -7.15
C GLN A 15 11.27 -5.35 -6.00
N ALA A 16 12.21 -5.41 -5.04
CA ALA A 16 12.09 -6.26 -3.86
C ALA A 16 10.86 -5.91 -3.02
N ALA A 17 10.60 -4.62 -2.80
CA ALA A 17 9.42 -4.16 -2.08
C ALA A 17 8.12 -4.58 -2.77
N LEU A 18 8.02 -4.42 -4.09
CA LEU A 18 6.82 -4.81 -4.83
C LEU A 18 6.66 -6.34 -4.92
N ALA A 19 7.75 -7.07 -5.14
CA ALA A 19 7.75 -8.53 -5.23
C ALA A 19 7.30 -9.20 -3.92
N SER A 20 7.50 -8.55 -2.77
CA SER A 20 7.04 -9.05 -1.47
C SER A 20 5.52 -9.25 -1.37
N TYR A 21 4.75 -8.64 -2.27
CA TYR A 21 3.29 -8.76 -2.35
C TYR A 21 2.81 -9.88 -3.28
N ASP A 22 3.70 -10.56 -4.00
CA ASP A 22 3.30 -11.54 -5.00
C ASP A 22 2.47 -12.69 -4.38
N ASN A 23 1.24 -12.85 -4.85
CA ASN A 23 0.25 -13.84 -4.42
C ASN A 23 -0.13 -13.82 -2.92
N VAL A 24 0.22 -12.77 -2.18
CA VAL A 24 -0.18 -12.60 -0.77
C VAL A 24 -1.69 -12.64 -0.64
N LEU A 25 -2.18 -13.38 0.36
CA LEU A 25 -3.59 -13.46 0.72
C LEU A 25 -3.87 -12.53 1.90
N PHE A 26 -4.71 -11.53 1.67
CA PHE A 26 -5.29 -10.69 2.69
C PHE A 26 -6.63 -11.28 3.12
N ASP A 27 -6.69 -11.80 4.35
CA ASP A 27 -7.85 -12.49 4.91
C ASP A 27 -8.22 -12.06 6.34
N SER A 28 -7.68 -10.94 6.82
CA SER A 28 -8.05 -10.34 8.10
C SER A 28 -9.12 -9.27 7.93
N CYS A 29 -10.19 -9.37 8.72
CA CYS A 29 -11.19 -8.32 8.91
C CYS A 29 -11.94 -8.63 10.20
N ASP A 30 -11.76 -7.80 11.24
CA ASP A 30 -12.24 -8.12 12.59
C ASP A 30 -13.77 -8.11 12.67
N THR A 31 -14.39 -7.02 12.24
CA THR A 31 -15.83 -6.77 12.37
C THR A 31 -16.37 -6.05 11.15
N CYS A 32 -17.68 -6.10 10.91
CA CYS A 32 -18.30 -5.36 9.82
C CYS A 32 -18.07 -3.85 9.97
N PRO A 33 -17.40 -3.18 9.00
CA PRO A 33 -17.16 -1.74 9.07
C PRO A 33 -18.42 -0.89 9.13
N SER A 34 -19.56 -1.42 8.68
CA SER A 34 -20.83 -0.68 8.64
C SER A 34 -21.70 -0.84 9.88
N CYS A 35 -21.61 -1.96 10.60
CA CYS A 35 -22.53 -2.25 11.72
C CYS A 35 -21.89 -2.98 12.91
N GLY A 36 -20.60 -3.28 12.87
CA GLY A 36 -19.89 -4.02 13.93
C GLY A 36 -20.24 -5.51 14.03
N GLY A 37 -21.18 -6.02 13.23
CA GLY A 37 -21.62 -7.41 13.29
C GLY A 37 -20.61 -8.43 12.75
N ASP A 38 -20.85 -9.70 13.07
CA ASP A 38 -19.99 -10.82 12.70
C ASP A 38 -19.86 -11.01 11.19
N LEU A 39 -18.65 -11.38 10.79
CA LEU A 39 -18.28 -11.61 9.40
C LEU A 39 -18.21 -13.11 9.09
N SER A 40 -18.71 -13.47 7.92
CA SER A 40 -18.57 -14.82 7.35
C SER A 40 -17.78 -14.74 6.05
N GLY A 41 -16.93 -15.73 5.77
CA GLY A 41 -16.21 -15.79 4.49
C GLY A 41 -17.18 -15.83 3.31
N TYR A 42 -16.92 -15.02 2.29
CA TYR A 42 -17.73 -14.95 1.08
C TYR A 42 -16.98 -15.58 -0.11
N ASP A 43 -15.95 -14.91 -0.61
CA ASP A 43 -15.11 -15.41 -1.70
C ASP A 43 -13.70 -14.77 -1.66
N ILE A 44 -12.84 -15.12 -2.61
CA ILE A 44 -11.51 -14.54 -2.77
C ILE A 44 -11.41 -13.90 -4.14
N LYS A 45 -11.03 -12.63 -4.18
CA LYS A 45 -10.84 -11.88 -5.42
C LYS A 45 -9.36 -11.61 -5.66
N LYS A 46 -8.86 -11.93 -6.86
CA LYS A 46 -7.54 -11.50 -7.33
C LYS A 46 -7.58 -10.03 -7.72
N ARG A 47 -6.59 -9.26 -7.27
CA ARG A 47 -6.40 -7.84 -7.64
C ARG A 47 -4.98 -7.63 -8.15
N GLN A 48 -4.81 -6.74 -9.12
CA GLN A 48 -3.51 -6.29 -9.57
C GLN A 48 -2.94 -5.31 -8.53
N PHE A 49 -1.82 -5.67 -7.90
CA PHE A 49 -1.13 -4.80 -6.96
C PHE A 49 -0.16 -3.87 -7.68
N ALA A 50 0.69 -4.41 -8.55
CA ALA A 50 1.58 -3.62 -9.39
C ALA A 50 1.82 -4.32 -10.74
N VAL A 51 2.40 -3.59 -11.68
CA VAL A 51 2.95 -4.17 -12.91
C VAL A 51 4.42 -3.80 -12.93
N VAL A 52 5.27 -4.80 -13.04
CA VAL A 52 6.73 -4.64 -13.08
C VAL A 52 7.29 -5.17 -14.40
N MET A 53 8.50 -4.73 -14.73
CA MET A 53 9.27 -5.24 -15.85
C MET A 53 10.13 -6.41 -15.37
N ASP A 54 9.98 -7.56 -16.03
CA ASP A 54 10.85 -8.72 -15.89
C ASP A 54 11.62 -8.86 -17.22
N GLY A 55 12.84 -8.32 -17.26
CA GLY A 55 13.54 -8.03 -18.50
C GLY A 55 12.73 -7.09 -19.41
N GLU A 56 12.35 -7.58 -20.59
CA GLU A 56 11.54 -6.84 -21.56
C GLU A 56 10.03 -7.10 -21.41
N GLN A 57 9.62 -8.01 -20.52
CA GLN A 57 8.23 -8.42 -20.37
C GLN A 57 7.54 -7.72 -19.21
N LYS A 58 6.26 -7.41 -19.38
CA LYS A 58 5.41 -6.90 -18.28
C LYS A 58 4.89 -8.07 -17.46
N LYS A 59 5.20 -8.07 -16.17
CA LYS A 59 4.69 -9.03 -15.19
C LYS A 59 3.73 -8.34 -14.23
N VAL A 60 2.54 -8.91 -14.08
CA VAL A 60 1.59 -8.48 -13.05
C VAL A 60 1.99 -9.09 -11.73
N ILE A 61 2.01 -8.28 -10.66
CA ILE A 61 2.10 -8.75 -9.27
C ILE A 61 0.67 -8.80 -8.73
N PRO A 62 0.05 -10.00 -8.64
CA PRO A 62 -1.29 -10.15 -8.11
C PRO A 62 -1.27 -10.25 -6.59
N VAL A 63 -2.34 -9.79 -5.95
CA VAL A 63 -2.68 -10.11 -4.56
C VAL A 63 -4.05 -10.75 -4.50
N ARG A 64 -4.32 -11.54 -3.47
CA ARG A 64 -5.60 -12.20 -3.22
C ARG A 64 -6.25 -11.52 -2.02
N VAL A 65 -7.50 -11.12 -2.16
CA VAL A 65 -8.23 -10.42 -1.11
C VAL A 65 -9.51 -11.21 -0.82
N LYS A 66 -9.61 -11.74 0.39
CA LYS A 66 -10.83 -12.37 0.88
C LYS A 66 -11.90 -11.30 1.05
N ARG A 67 -13.12 -11.61 0.65
CA ARG A 67 -14.29 -10.80 0.95
C ARG A 67 -15.11 -11.51 2.01
N PHE A 68 -15.72 -10.70 2.85
CA PHE A 68 -16.54 -11.12 3.97
C PHE A 68 -17.95 -10.61 3.78
N ARG A 69 -18.94 -11.43 4.11
CA ARG A 69 -20.34 -11.03 4.19
C ARG A 69 -20.73 -10.89 5.65
N CYS A 70 -21.23 -9.72 6.02
CA CYS A 70 -21.77 -9.49 7.35
C CYS A 70 -23.05 -10.31 7.56
N ARG A 71 -23.18 -10.98 8.71
CA ARG A 71 -24.38 -11.75 9.06
C ARG A 71 -25.57 -10.84 9.40
N SER A 72 -25.31 -9.64 9.92
CA SER A 72 -26.35 -8.69 10.34
C SER A 72 -26.86 -7.83 9.18
N CYS A 73 -26.00 -7.00 8.58
CA CYS A 73 -26.41 -6.06 7.52
C CYS A 73 -26.33 -6.64 6.10
N ARG A 74 -25.82 -7.87 5.94
CA ARG A 74 -25.63 -8.58 4.66
C ARG A 74 -24.71 -7.90 3.64
N GLN A 75 -24.07 -6.79 4.00
CA GLN A 75 -23.09 -6.11 3.15
C GLN A 75 -21.81 -6.94 3.01
N ILE A 76 -21.13 -6.74 1.88
CA ILE A 76 -19.88 -7.42 1.55
C ILE A 76 -18.73 -6.43 1.69
N HIS A 77 -17.74 -6.79 2.50
CA HIS A 77 -16.54 -5.99 2.74
C HIS A 77 -15.29 -6.79 2.36
N PRO A 78 -14.31 -6.18 1.68
CA PRO A 78 -13.01 -6.80 1.50
C PRO A 78 -12.26 -6.89 2.84
N ALA A 79 -11.33 -7.84 2.93
CA ALA A 79 -10.30 -7.85 3.96
C ALA A 79 -9.46 -6.58 3.93
N ASP A 80 -8.77 -6.31 5.04
CA ASP A 80 -7.78 -5.26 5.15
C ASP A 80 -6.71 -5.44 4.08
N GLN A 81 -6.46 -4.41 3.28
CA GLN A 81 -5.66 -4.52 2.07
C GLN A 81 -4.89 -3.21 1.78
N PRO A 82 -3.68 -3.31 1.19
CA PRO A 82 -2.80 -2.19 0.90
C PRO A 82 -3.22 -1.44 -0.38
N PHE A 83 -4.46 -0.96 -0.44
CA PHE A 83 -4.97 -0.16 -1.56
C PHE A 83 -5.60 1.12 -1.02
N TYR A 84 -5.28 2.24 -1.65
CA TYR A 84 -6.03 3.47 -1.39
C TYR A 84 -7.44 3.37 -1.99
N PRO A 85 -8.41 4.14 -1.45
CA PRO A 85 -9.72 4.28 -2.06
C PRO A 85 -9.58 4.71 -3.53
N ASP A 86 -10.41 4.13 -4.40
CA ASP A 86 -10.49 4.46 -5.83
C ASP A 86 -9.19 4.23 -6.64
N THR A 87 -8.24 3.44 -6.12
CA THR A 87 -7.03 3.05 -6.87
C THR A 87 -7.12 1.65 -7.46
N ARG A 88 -6.60 1.50 -8.68
CA ARG A 88 -6.51 0.21 -9.38
C ARG A 88 -5.25 -0.57 -9.04
N ILE A 89 -4.26 0.09 -8.45
CA ILE A 89 -2.97 -0.47 -8.03
C ILE A 89 -2.77 -0.24 -6.53
N GLY A 90 -1.82 -0.98 -5.97
CA GLY A 90 -1.46 -0.98 -4.56
C GLY A 90 -0.87 0.35 -4.08
N SER A 91 -0.93 0.55 -2.76
CA SER A 91 -0.45 1.76 -2.07
C SER A 91 1.00 2.07 -2.40
N LEU A 92 1.91 1.08 -2.42
CA LEU A 92 3.34 1.29 -2.72
C LEU A 92 3.58 1.96 -4.08
N ALA A 93 2.87 1.49 -5.12
CA ALA A 93 3.01 2.05 -6.46
C ALA A 93 2.38 3.45 -6.55
N VAL A 94 1.31 3.71 -5.80
CA VAL A 94 0.71 5.05 -5.69
C VAL A 94 1.63 6.01 -4.94
N ASP A 95 2.23 5.56 -3.84
CA ASP A 95 3.17 6.34 -3.03
C ASP A 95 4.35 6.80 -3.87
N LEU A 96 4.94 5.91 -4.67
CA LEU A 96 6.00 6.25 -5.62
C LEU A 96 5.55 7.33 -6.62
N CYS A 97 4.31 7.24 -7.14
CA CYS A 97 3.77 8.27 -8.03
C CYS A 97 3.70 9.63 -7.32
N VAL A 98 3.24 9.64 -6.06
CA VAL A 98 3.05 10.86 -5.27
C VAL A 98 4.38 11.50 -4.90
N THR A 99 5.35 10.74 -4.37
CA THR A 99 6.64 11.30 -3.94
C THR A 99 7.46 11.81 -5.13
N LEU A 100 7.52 11.05 -6.23
CA LEU A 100 8.20 11.50 -7.45
C LEU A 100 7.47 12.69 -8.07
N GLY A 101 6.14 12.71 -8.03
CA GLY A 101 5.30 13.81 -8.53
C GLY A 101 5.54 15.16 -7.84
N GLY A 102 6.08 15.16 -6.62
CA GLY A 102 6.49 16.37 -5.91
C GLY A 102 7.72 17.06 -6.52
N SER A 103 8.56 16.32 -7.26
CA SER A 103 9.83 16.83 -7.79
C SER A 103 9.91 16.87 -9.32
N MET A 104 8.97 16.22 -10.04
CA MET A 104 9.01 16.18 -11.50
C MET A 104 7.62 16.10 -12.16
N PRO A 105 7.50 16.54 -13.44
CA PRO A 105 6.25 16.44 -14.20
C PRO A 105 5.77 14.99 -14.39
N PHE A 106 4.46 14.79 -14.57
CA PHE A 106 3.83 13.46 -14.68
C PHE A 106 4.43 12.55 -15.76
N SER A 107 4.85 13.11 -16.89
CA SER A 107 5.54 12.35 -17.94
C SER A 107 6.89 11.81 -17.46
N ARG A 108 7.64 12.63 -16.71
CA ARG A 108 8.93 12.24 -16.14
C ARG A 108 8.76 11.21 -15.03
N VAL A 109 7.71 11.32 -14.21
CA VAL A 109 7.38 10.28 -13.22
C VAL A 109 7.14 8.94 -13.90
N SER A 110 6.30 8.88 -14.94
CA SER A 110 6.03 7.63 -15.66
C SER A 110 7.29 7.03 -16.29
N SER A 111 8.16 7.85 -16.91
CA SER A 111 9.45 7.37 -17.43
C SER A 111 10.40 6.91 -16.31
N CYS A 112 10.44 7.63 -15.19
CA CYS A 112 11.27 7.30 -14.04
C CYS A 112 10.85 5.96 -13.41
N LEU A 113 9.53 5.75 -13.24
CA LEU A 113 8.98 4.47 -12.77
C LEU A 113 9.35 3.35 -13.74
N TYR A 114 9.21 3.57 -15.05
CA TYR A 114 9.58 2.56 -16.04
C TYR A 114 11.06 2.18 -15.98
N GLU A 115 11.95 3.14 -15.76
CA GLU A 115 13.39 2.91 -15.56
C GLU A 115 13.70 2.18 -14.24
N MET A 116 12.85 2.31 -13.22
CA MET A 116 12.87 1.49 -11.99
C MET A 116 12.18 0.13 -12.19
N GLY A 117 11.75 -0.20 -13.40
CA GLY A 117 11.03 -1.43 -13.72
C GLY A 117 9.58 -1.46 -13.23
N VAL A 118 8.95 -0.31 -12.95
CA VAL A 118 7.55 -0.20 -12.53
C VAL A 118 6.72 0.43 -13.65
N VAL A 119 5.66 -0.24 -14.07
CA VAL A 119 4.84 0.19 -15.21
C VAL A 119 3.59 0.90 -14.72
N VAL A 120 3.60 2.24 -14.81
CA VAL A 120 2.41 3.08 -14.61
C VAL A 120 2.34 4.10 -15.75
N ASP A 121 1.22 4.12 -16.46
CA ASP A 121 1.03 5.05 -17.56
C ASP A 121 0.86 6.50 -17.06
N ARG A 122 1.15 7.46 -17.94
CA ARG A 122 1.10 8.89 -17.62
C ARG A 122 -0.27 9.37 -17.10
N TRP A 123 -1.38 8.82 -17.60
CA TRP A 123 -2.72 9.24 -17.18
C TRP A 123 -3.04 8.72 -15.79
N SER A 124 -2.68 7.46 -15.50
CA SER A 124 -2.78 6.88 -14.16
C SER A 124 -1.94 7.66 -13.15
N VAL A 125 -0.67 7.96 -13.49
CA VAL A 125 0.20 8.81 -12.66
C VAL A 125 -0.47 10.15 -12.34
N ARG A 126 -0.97 10.86 -13.37
CA ARG A 126 -1.68 12.13 -13.19
C ARG A 126 -2.89 11.99 -12.27
N ASN A 127 -3.67 10.93 -12.44
CA ASN A 127 -4.86 10.67 -11.63
C ASN A 127 -4.49 10.43 -10.16
N TYR A 128 -3.49 9.59 -9.89
CA TYR A 128 -3.04 9.29 -8.55
C TYR A 128 -2.46 10.50 -7.84
N ILE A 129 -1.63 11.29 -8.51
CA ILE A 129 -1.04 12.50 -7.89
C ILE A 129 -2.12 13.55 -7.59
N ARG A 130 -3.09 13.75 -8.49
CA ARG A 130 -4.14 14.78 -8.30
C ARG A 130 -5.19 14.41 -7.27
N ASN A 131 -5.56 13.13 -7.21
CA ASN A 131 -6.62 12.68 -6.31
C ASN A 131 -6.10 12.27 -4.94
N ASN A 132 -4.78 12.13 -4.78
CA ASN A 132 -4.17 11.84 -3.50
C ASN A 132 -3.76 13.14 -2.79
N ARG A 133 -4.53 13.50 -1.75
CA ARG A 133 -4.24 14.65 -0.87
C ARG A 133 -3.34 14.28 0.32
N ARG A 134 -2.87 13.04 0.39
CA ARG A 134 -2.06 12.55 1.52
C ARG A 134 -0.63 13.01 1.35
N THR A 135 -0.01 13.41 2.46
CA THR A 135 1.43 13.56 2.53
C THR A 135 2.05 12.18 2.68
N VAL A 136 2.73 11.71 1.63
CA VAL A 136 3.47 10.45 1.68
C VAL A 136 4.88 10.76 2.19
N PRO A 137 5.29 10.22 3.35
CA PRO A 137 6.63 10.46 3.86
C PRO A 137 7.65 9.78 2.94
N GLY A 138 8.72 10.49 2.62
CA GLY A 138 9.78 9.99 1.76
C GLY A 138 11.15 10.39 2.27
N VAL A 139 12.16 9.67 1.79
CA VAL A 139 13.58 9.91 2.03
C VAL A 139 14.26 10.14 0.70
N ASP A 140 15.19 11.09 0.65
CA ASP A 140 16.00 11.30 -0.54
C ASP A 140 17.08 10.21 -0.65
N MET A 141 16.93 9.36 -1.66
CA MET A 141 17.87 8.29 -1.98
C MET A 141 18.34 8.46 -3.42
N PHE A 142 19.66 8.60 -3.62
CA PHE A 142 20.25 8.75 -4.94
C PHE A 142 19.68 9.93 -5.78
N GLY A 143 19.21 10.98 -5.11
CA GLY A 143 18.58 12.12 -5.75
C GLY A 143 17.13 11.88 -6.20
N PHE A 144 16.46 10.87 -5.64
CA PHE A 144 15.03 10.61 -5.81
C PHE A 144 14.36 10.57 -4.44
N THR A 145 13.18 11.18 -4.32
CA THR A 145 12.38 11.10 -3.08
C THR A 145 11.60 9.78 -3.10
N ILE A 146 12.09 8.80 -2.35
CA ILE A 146 11.54 7.44 -2.28
C ILE A 146 10.62 7.32 -1.06
N PRO A 147 9.41 6.75 -1.20
CA PRO A 147 8.50 6.58 -0.07
C PRO A 147 9.11 5.71 1.03
N LEU A 148 8.91 6.07 2.30
CA LEU A 148 9.33 5.24 3.43
C LEU A 148 8.65 3.85 3.43
N SER A 149 7.44 3.74 2.84
CA SER A 149 6.77 2.46 2.62
C SER A 149 7.63 1.52 1.78
N ILE A 150 8.20 1.99 0.66
CA ILE A 150 9.11 1.19 -0.18
C ILE A 150 10.34 0.73 0.61
N VAL A 151 10.96 1.62 1.37
CA VAL A 151 12.15 1.30 2.16
C VAL A 151 11.83 0.22 3.21
N SER A 152 10.74 0.40 3.95
CA SER A 152 10.30 -0.54 5.00
C SER A 152 9.98 -1.92 4.42
N HIS A 153 9.27 -1.97 3.28
CA HIS A 153 8.93 -3.22 2.61
C HIS A 153 10.13 -3.92 1.99
N SER A 154 11.10 -3.17 1.44
CA SER A 154 12.33 -3.75 0.93
C SER A 154 13.16 -4.39 2.05
N ALA A 155 13.25 -3.74 3.21
CA ALA A 155 13.95 -4.28 4.38
C ALA A 155 13.27 -5.56 4.90
N LEU A 156 11.94 -5.57 4.97
CA LEU A 156 11.18 -6.79 5.30
C LEU A 156 11.43 -7.91 4.28
N ALA A 157 11.42 -7.60 2.99
CA ALA A 157 11.65 -8.57 1.92
C ALA A 157 13.07 -9.17 1.96
N MET A 158 14.08 -8.36 2.24
CA MET A 158 15.48 -8.78 2.32
C MET A 158 15.79 -9.61 3.58
N GLY A 159 15.00 -9.48 4.64
CA GLY A 159 15.14 -10.25 5.88
C GLY A 159 14.62 -11.68 5.79
N ILE A 160 13.99 -12.08 4.67
CA ILE A 160 13.36 -13.39 4.51
C ILE A 160 14.35 -14.41 3.94
N PRO A 161 14.47 -15.61 4.53
CA PRO A 161 15.21 -16.70 3.91
C PRO A 161 14.61 -17.10 2.55
N ALA A 162 15.44 -17.62 1.64
CA ALA A 162 14.99 -18.07 0.32
C ALA A 162 13.82 -19.08 0.44
N GLY A 163 12.67 -18.73 -0.16
CA GLY A 163 11.45 -19.53 -0.14
C GLY A 163 10.42 -19.15 0.94
N GLY A 164 10.71 -18.18 1.81
CA GLY A 164 9.72 -17.61 2.72
C GLY A 164 8.80 -16.59 2.04
N SER A 165 7.63 -16.36 2.61
CA SER A 165 6.67 -15.33 2.20
C SER A 165 6.39 -14.39 3.37
N VAL A 166 6.26 -13.08 3.12
CA VAL A 166 5.87 -12.12 4.16
C VAL A 166 4.42 -12.38 4.55
N SER A 167 4.12 -12.35 5.85
CA SER A 167 2.73 -12.43 6.30
C SER A 167 1.95 -11.18 5.87
N ALA A 168 0.66 -11.33 5.57
CA ALA A 168 -0.19 -10.21 5.19
C ALA A 168 -0.27 -9.14 6.31
N SER A 169 -0.23 -9.56 7.58
CA SER A 169 -0.22 -8.67 8.74
C SER A 169 1.04 -7.82 8.80
N ASP A 170 2.22 -8.39 8.53
CA ASP A 170 3.48 -7.63 8.57
C ASP A 170 3.54 -6.61 7.43
N LEU A 171 3.01 -6.97 6.25
CA LEU A 171 2.89 -6.03 5.13
C LEU A 171 1.91 -4.90 5.45
N LEU A 172 0.77 -5.18 6.06
CA LEU A 172 -0.17 -4.14 6.48
C LEU A 172 0.45 -3.21 7.53
N ALA A 173 1.16 -3.76 8.51
CA ALA A 173 1.85 -2.98 9.54
C ALA A 173 2.90 -2.04 8.94
N ALA A 174 3.72 -2.51 7.99
CA ALA A 174 4.72 -1.69 7.31
C ALA A 174 4.12 -0.63 6.35
N CYS A 175 2.91 -0.84 5.86
CA CYS A 175 2.14 0.19 5.14
C CYS A 175 1.59 1.30 6.06
N GLY A 176 1.74 1.20 7.38
CA GLY A 176 1.03 2.05 8.33
C GLY A 176 -0.49 1.85 8.25
N TYR A 177 -0.93 0.63 7.89
CA TYR A 177 -2.33 0.26 7.84
C TYR A 177 -2.81 -0.26 9.22
N PRO A 178 -4.01 0.15 9.67
CA PRO A 178 -4.90 1.10 9.03
C PRO A 178 -4.35 2.53 9.16
N SER A 179 -4.29 3.27 8.05
CA SER A 179 -4.16 4.73 8.09
C SER A 179 -5.43 5.28 8.73
N GLY A 180 -5.45 5.35 10.06
CA GLY A 180 -6.58 5.82 10.85
C GLY A 180 -7.67 4.77 11.05
N LYS A 181 -7.49 3.88 12.04
CA LYS A 181 -8.54 3.86 13.06
C LYS A 181 -8.45 5.25 13.68
N ASN A 182 -9.47 6.09 13.53
CA ASN A 182 -9.68 7.17 14.49
C ASN A 182 -9.42 6.51 15.85
N THR A 183 -8.42 7.01 16.55
CA THR A 183 -8.29 6.79 17.98
C THR A 183 -9.66 7.12 18.55
N GLY A 184 -10.46 6.09 18.80
CA GLY A 184 -11.51 6.18 19.79
C GLY A 184 -10.79 6.73 21.00
N SER A 185 -11.10 7.97 21.34
CA SER A 185 -10.60 8.58 22.55
C SER A 185 -10.83 7.56 23.67
N PRO A 186 -9.85 7.33 24.57
CA PRO A 186 -10.14 6.52 25.74
C PRO A 186 -11.37 7.13 26.42
N PRO A 187 -12.32 6.33 26.94
CA PRO A 187 -13.40 6.89 27.72
C PRO A 187 -12.76 7.71 28.83
N GLN A 188 -13.02 9.02 28.82
CA GLN A 188 -12.71 9.86 29.97
C GLN A 188 -13.50 9.25 31.12
N GLU A 189 -12.77 8.65 32.06
CA GLU A 189 -13.30 8.21 33.33
C GLU A 189 -14.08 9.38 33.93
N ALA A 190 -15.35 9.11 34.19
CA ALA A 190 -16.18 9.99 34.97
C ALA A 190 -15.53 10.14 36.35
N MET A 191 -14.80 11.24 36.56
CA MET A 191 -14.56 11.76 37.91
C MET A 191 -15.92 12.20 38.44
N THR A 192 -16.62 11.27 39.07
CA THR A 192 -17.66 11.57 40.06
C THR A 192 -17.00 12.41 41.14
N GLY A 193 -17.17 13.72 41.02
CA GLY A 193 -17.02 14.64 42.14
C GLY A 193 -18.12 14.35 43.15
N SER A 194 -17.79 13.55 44.16
CA SER A 194 -18.54 13.53 45.41
C SER A 194 -18.30 14.88 46.11
N ARG A 195 -19.26 15.78 45.97
CA ARG A 195 -19.56 16.77 47.01
C ARG A 195 -20.44 16.11 48.07
N GLU A 196 -20.28 16.65 49.27
CA GLU A 196 -21.19 16.63 50.42
C GLU A 196 -20.85 15.62 51.54
N GLY A 197 -20.59 16.19 52.72
CA GLY A 197 -20.18 15.57 53.97
C GLY A 197 -19.26 16.49 54.76
#